data_AF-A0AAQ3QM33-F1
#
_entry.id   AF-A0AAQ3QM33-F1
#
_cell.length_a   1.000
_cell.length_b   1.000
_cell.length_c   1.000
_cell.angle_alpha   90.00
_cell.angle_beta   90.00
_cell.angle_gamma   90.00
#
_symmetry.space_group_name_H-M   'P 1'
#
loop_
_entity.id
_entity.type
_entity.pdbx_description
1 polymer ?
#
loop_
_entity_poly.entity_id
_entity_poly.type
_entity_poly.pdbx_seq_one_letter_code
_entity_poly.pdbx_strand_id
1 'polypeptide(L)'
;MEAQVVYVPGTIVVGAGPSGLAVAACLKEQGVVGSVILEQSICVASMWQHKTYDHLRLHLSKRFCQLPPPPPPPPAFLLTDLPTWLVVATGENAEEVVPDIDGMATFRGPVVHMSSYKSGDEFKGKRVLIVGCGNAIVVRDTISSHAHISTNIFLCDLITT
;
A
#
# COMPACT_ATOMS: atom_id res chain seq x y z
N MET A 1 17.62 -22.85 -8.71
CA MET A 1 17.36 -21.70 -9.59
C MET A 1 18.65 -20.88 -9.58
N GLU A 2 19.36 -20.80 -10.70
CA GLU A 2 20.58 -19.98 -10.75
C GLU A 2 20.18 -18.50 -10.76
N ALA A 3 20.79 -17.71 -9.88
CA ALA A 3 20.59 -16.27 -9.87
C ALA A 3 21.34 -15.65 -11.04
N GLN A 4 20.63 -14.97 -11.94
CA GLN A 4 21.26 -14.20 -13.00
C GLN A 4 21.72 -12.86 -12.45
N VAL A 5 23.03 -12.61 -12.49
CA VAL A 5 23.61 -11.31 -12.11
C VAL A 5 23.51 -10.37 -13.30
N VAL A 6 22.86 -9.22 -13.11
CA VAL A 6 22.73 -8.17 -14.14
C VAL A 6 23.36 -6.89 -13.60
N TYR A 7 24.25 -6.29 -14.38
CA TYR A 7 24.81 -4.97 -14.07
C TYR A 7 23.85 -3.89 -14.56
N VAL A 8 23.38 -3.05 -13.65
CA VAL A 8 22.49 -1.93 -13.97
C VAL A 8 23.26 -0.63 -13.76
N PRO A 9 23.51 0.16 -14.82
CA PRO A 9 24.10 1.48 -14.65
C PRO A 9 23.08 2.46 -14.06
N GLY A 10 23.44 3.09 -12.95
CA GLY A 10 22.69 4.17 -12.31
C GLY A 10 21.71 3.71 -11.22
N THR A 11 20.66 4.50 -10.95
CA THR A 11 19.82 4.32 -9.75
C THR A 11 18.85 3.15 -9.87
N ILE A 12 18.84 2.27 -8.88
CA ILE A 12 17.87 1.17 -8.75
C ILE A 12 16.79 1.58 -7.75
N VAL A 13 15.53 1.51 -8.16
CA VAL A 13 14.35 1.75 -7.31
C VAL A 13 13.64 0.42 -7.10
N VAL A 14 13.44 0.00 -5.86
CA VAL A 14 12.77 -1.26 -5.51
C VAL A 14 11.34 -0.97 -5.07
N GLY A 15 10.37 -1.37 -5.89
CA GLY A 15 8.94 -1.14 -5.72
C GLY A 15 8.41 -0.13 -6.73
N ALA A 16 7.37 -0.50 -7.49
CA ALA A 16 6.66 0.36 -8.43
C ALA A 16 5.31 0.87 -7.86
N GLY A 17 5.24 1.06 -6.54
CA GLY A 17 4.14 1.77 -5.88
C GLY A 17 4.20 3.29 -6.10
N PRO A 18 3.29 4.07 -5.49
CA PRO A 18 3.30 5.54 -5.60
C PRO A 18 4.65 6.17 -5.24
N SER A 19 5.31 5.68 -4.20
CA SER A 19 6.65 6.12 -3.77
C SER A 19 7.72 5.88 -4.84
N GLY A 20 7.80 4.67 -5.40
CA GLY A 20 8.79 4.34 -6.42
C GLY A 20 8.55 5.07 -7.74
N LEU A 21 7.29 5.21 -8.15
CA LEU A 21 6.92 6.01 -9.32
C LEU A 21 7.24 7.50 -9.12
N ALA A 22 7.05 8.03 -7.91
CA ALA A 22 7.43 9.40 -7.57
C ALA A 22 8.94 9.61 -7.67
N VAL A 23 9.73 8.68 -7.13
CA VAL A 23 11.19 8.72 -7.25
C VAL A 23 11.62 8.68 -8.72
N ALA A 24 11.06 7.77 -9.52
CA ALA A 24 11.40 7.66 -10.93
C ALA A 24 11.02 8.92 -11.74
N ALA A 25 9.86 9.53 -11.44
CA ALA A 25 9.46 10.80 -12.04
C ALA A 25 10.46 11.91 -11.69
N CYS A 26 10.83 12.04 -10.42
CA CYS A 26 11.85 13.00 -9.98
C CYS A 26 13.19 12.75 -10.68
N LEU A 27 13.71 11.52 -10.70
CA LEU A 27 14.98 11.20 -11.38
C LEU A 27 14.96 11.62 -12.85
N LYS A 28 13.85 11.34 -13.55
CA LYS A 28 13.66 11.73 -14.95
C LYS A 28 13.63 13.25 -15.13
N GLU A 29 12.91 13.97 -14.28
CA GLU A 29 12.79 15.43 -14.33
C GLU A 29 14.11 16.14 -13.99
N GLN A 30 14.94 15.53 -13.14
CA GLN A 30 16.28 16.03 -12.80
C GLN A 30 17.35 15.68 -13.85
N GLY A 31 16.98 15.00 -14.95
CA GLY A 31 17.91 14.62 -16.01
C GLY A 31 18.89 13.50 -15.63
N VAL A 32 18.57 12.72 -14.59
CA VAL A 32 19.36 11.54 -14.21
C VAL A 32 19.14 10.46 -15.27
N VAL A 33 20.21 10.09 -15.95
CA VAL A 33 20.21 9.03 -16.96
C VAL A 33 20.53 7.68 -16.32
N GLY A 34 19.82 6.62 -16.74
CA GLY A 34 20.01 5.26 -16.23
C GLY A 34 19.35 5.04 -14.86
N SER A 35 18.04 4.83 -14.85
CA SER A 35 17.35 4.30 -13.67
C SER A 35 16.49 3.10 -14.03
N VAL A 36 16.39 2.15 -13.10
CA VAL A 36 15.59 0.94 -13.24
C VAL A 36 14.67 0.81 -12.03
N ILE A 37 13.40 0.51 -12.28
CA ILE A 37 12.45 0.14 -11.24
C ILE A 37 12.30 -1.38 -11.25
N LEU A 38 12.52 -2.00 -10.10
CA LEU A 38 12.27 -3.41 -9.86
C LEU A 38 10.94 -3.55 -9.14
N GLU A 39 10.01 -4.32 -9.70
CA GLU A 39 8.72 -4.61 -9.10
C GLU A 39 8.51 -6.12 -9.11
N GLN A 40 8.06 -6.66 -7.97
CA GLN A 40 7.78 -8.09 -7.84
C GLN A 40 6.47 -8.50 -8.54
N SER A 41 5.54 -7.55 -8.65
CA SER A 41 4.23 -7.73 -9.25
C SER A 41 4.30 -7.61 -10.78
N ILE A 42 3.30 -8.17 -11.46
CA ILE A 42 3.16 -8.04 -12.93
C ILE A 42 2.62 -6.67 -13.37
N CYS A 43 2.36 -5.75 -12.43
CA CYS A 43 1.79 -4.43 -12.68
C CYS A 43 2.34 -3.37 -11.71
N VAL A 44 2.28 -2.11 -12.12
CA VAL A 44 2.63 -0.95 -11.28
C VAL A 44 1.52 -0.65 -10.28
N ALA A 45 1.88 -0.14 -9.10
CA ALA A 45 0.95 0.17 -8.03
C ALA A 45 0.00 -1.01 -7.73
N SER A 46 0.53 -2.24 -7.71
CA SER A 46 -0.24 -3.48 -7.56
C SER A 46 -1.18 -3.49 -6.36
N MET A 47 -0.76 -2.91 -5.22
CA MET A 47 -1.62 -2.73 -4.06
C MET A 47 -2.89 -1.92 -4.38
N TRP A 48 -2.76 -0.83 -5.14
CA TRP A 48 -3.86 0.03 -5.53
C TRP A 48 -4.79 -0.62 -6.56
N GLN A 49 -4.26 -1.50 -7.40
CA GLN A 49 -5.04 -2.20 -8.42
C GLN A 49 -5.72 -3.47 -7.90
N HIS A 50 -5.08 -4.20 -6.98
CA HIS A 50 -5.48 -5.56 -6.63
C HIS A 50 -5.79 -5.77 -5.15
N LYS A 51 -5.35 -4.89 -4.25
CA LYS A 51 -5.49 -5.07 -2.79
C LYS A 51 -6.35 -4.00 -2.14
N THR A 52 -6.86 -3.06 -2.91
CA THR A 52 -7.90 -2.10 -2.48
C THR A 52 -9.29 -2.74 -2.60
N TYR A 53 -10.21 -2.29 -1.76
CA TYR A 53 -11.62 -2.65 -1.80
C TYR A 53 -12.39 -1.73 -2.75
N ASP A 54 -13.54 -2.19 -3.26
CA ASP A 54 -14.21 -1.58 -4.43
C ASP A 54 -14.67 -0.13 -4.17
N HIS A 55 -14.98 0.19 -2.92
CA HIS A 55 -15.46 1.52 -2.51
C HIS A 55 -14.37 2.40 -1.88
N LEU A 56 -13.09 2.13 -2.17
CA LEU A 56 -12.01 2.97 -1.65
C LEU A 56 -12.19 4.43 -2.08
N ARG A 57 -12.18 5.32 -1.09
CA ARG A 57 -12.12 6.78 -1.27
C ARG A 57 -10.92 7.30 -0.52
N LEU A 58 -10.21 8.25 -1.13
CA LEU A 58 -9.14 8.97 -0.44
C LEU A 58 -9.75 9.84 0.65
N HIS A 59 -9.21 9.73 1.87
CA HIS A 59 -9.56 10.61 2.99
C HIS A 59 -9.14 12.06 2.75
N LEU A 60 -8.11 12.24 1.93
CA LEU A 60 -7.59 13.55 1.55
C LEU A 60 -8.06 13.92 0.14
N SER A 61 -8.25 15.23 -0.09
CA SER A 61 -8.58 15.74 -1.41
C SER A 61 -7.48 15.39 -2.42
N LYS A 62 -7.86 15.20 -3.69
CA LYS A 62 -6.93 14.90 -4.79
C LYS A 62 -5.75 15.90 -4.85
N ARG A 63 -5.94 17.15 -4.41
CA ARG A 63 -4.87 18.17 -4.41
C ARG A 63 -3.72 17.82 -3.47
N PHE A 64 -3.99 17.13 -2.36
CA PHE A 64 -2.97 16.74 -1.39
C PHE A 64 -2.32 15.38 -1.70
N CYS A 65 -2.91 14.59 -2.60
CA CYS A 65 -2.39 13.27 -3.00
C CYS A 65 -1.68 13.29 -4.36
N GLN A 66 -1.53 14.46 -4.98
CA GLN A 66 -0.79 14.62 -6.23
C GLN A 66 0.70 14.73 -5.94
N LEU A 67 1.51 14.32 -6.92
CA LEU A 67 2.93 14.62 -6.94
C LEU A 67 3.12 16.15 -6.89
N PRO A 68 3.95 16.66 -5.95
CA PRO A 68 4.33 18.06 -5.99
C PRO A 68 5.13 18.34 -7.28
N PRO A 69 5.15 19.59 -7.77
CA PRO A 69 6.02 19.96 -8.86
C PRO A 69 7.49 19.66 -8.50
N PRO A 70 8.31 19.24 -9.47
CA PRO A 70 9.72 18.95 -9.21
C PRO A 70 10.45 20.14 -8.61
N PRO A 71 11.46 19.89 -7.75
CA PRO A 71 12.43 20.93 -7.42
C PRO A 71 13.21 21.36 -8.68
N PRO A 72 13.77 22.58 -8.70
CA PRO A 72 14.63 23.03 -9.79
C PRO A 72 15.77 22.04 -10.06
N PRO A 73 16.16 21.81 -11.34
CA PRO A 73 17.24 20.89 -11.67
C PRO A 73 18.56 21.32 -11.03
N PRO A 74 19.41 20.40 -10.53
CA PRO A 74 20.75 20.73 -10.11
C PRO A 74 21.56 21.22 -11.32
N PRO A 75 22.61 22.02 -11.09
CA PRO A 75 23.56 22.37 -12.13
C PRO A 75 24.08 21.12 -12.86
N ALA A 76 24.12 21.15 -14.20
CA ALA A 76 24.42 19.99 -15.05
C ALA A 76 25.74 19.28 -14.74
N PHE A 77 26.73 19.99 -14.16
CA PHE A 77 28.02 19.41 -13.75
C PHE A 77 27.93 18.46 -12.55
N LEU A 78 26.82 18.48 -11.79
CA LEU A 78 26.58 17.52 -10.70
C LEU A 78 26.00 16.19 -11.18
N LEU A 79 25.57 16.10 -12.45
CA LEU A 79 24.86 14.92 -12.98
C LEU A 79 25.79 13.87 -13.61
N THR A 80 27.06 14.21 -13.85
CA THR A 80 28.00 13.38 -14.64
C THR A 80 28.77 12.33 -13.84
N ASP A 81 28.80 12.45 -12.50
CA ASP A 81 29.48 11.51 -11.58
C ASP A 81 28.57 11.10 -10.41
N LEU A 82 27.28 10.87 -10.68
CA LEU A 82 26.37 10.46 -9.61
C LEU A 82 26.68 9.02 -9.16
N PRO A 83 26.78 8.77 -7.84
CA PRO A 83 26.96 7.43 -7.34
C PRO A 83 25.74 6.56 -7.66
N THR A 84 25.95 5.26 -7.71
CA THR A 84 24.86 4.28 -7.84
C THR A 84 24.04 4.27 -6.56
N TRP A 85 22.77 4.66 -6.65
CA TRP A 85 21.85 4.67 -5.52
C TRP A 85 20.92 3.45 -5.56
N LEU A 86 20.63 2.91 -4.38
CA LEU A 86 19.53 1.97 -4.17
C LEU A 86 18.43 2.68 -3.37
N VAL A 87 17.25 2.80 -3.95
CA VAL A 87 16.08 3.40 -3.30
C VAL A 87 15.08 2.30 -2.96
N VAL A 88 14.81 2.11 -1.67
CA VAL A 88 13.81 1.15 -1.19
C VAL A 88 12.45 1.85 -1.12
N ALA A 89 11.52 1.42 -1.96
CA ALA A 89 10.18 2.00 -2.12
C ALA A 89 9.08 0.92 -2.09
N THR A 90 9.30 -0.15 -1.35
CA THR A 90 8.42 -1.34 -1.27
C THR A 90 7.11 -1.09 -0.52
N GLY A 91 7.02 -0.02 0.27
CA GLY A 91 5.89 0.24 1.15
C GLY A 91 5.88 -0.66 2.39
N GLU A 92 4.99 -0.38 3.33
CA GLU A 92 4.89 -1.06 4.64
C GLU A 92 3.63 -1.94 4.80
N ASN A 93 2.65 -1.80 3.89
CA ASN A 93 1.32 -2.41 4.02
C ASN A 93 1.15 -3.73 3.24
N ALA A 94 2.27 -4.37 2.86
CA ALA A 94 2.22 -5.60 2.06
C ALA A 94 2.02 -6.86 2.92
N GLU A 95 2.55 -6.85 4.14
CA GLU A 95 2.46 -7.97 5.07
C GLU A 95 1.20 -7.88 5.93
N GLU A 96 0.52 -9.01 6.06
CA GLU A 96 -0.68 -9.13 6.85
C GLU A 96 -0.32 -9.52 8.29
N VAL A 97 -0.81 -8.75 9.24
CA VAL A 97 -0.60 -9.00 10.67
C VAL A 97 -1.94 -9.30 11.31
N VAL A 98 -2.21 -10.59 11.55
CA VAL A 98 -3.38 -11.04 12.29
C VAL A 98 -2.95 -11.26 13.75
N PRO A 99 -3.43 -10.46 14.71
CA PRO A 99 -3.13 -10.68 16.12
C PRO A 99 -3.76 -11.98 16.59
N ASP A 100 -3.11 -12.67 17.53
CA ASP A 100 -3.75 -13.78 18.24
C ASP A 100 -4.76 -13.21 19.24
N ILE A 101 -6.02 -13.64 19.12
CA ILE A 101 -7.12 -13.14 19.94
C ILE A 101 -7.71 -14.33 20.70
N ASP A 102 -7.84 -14.18 22.01
CA ASP A 102 -8.45 -15.21 22.86
C ASP A 102 -9.83 -15.62 22.33
N GLY A 103 -10.02 -16.94 22.17
CA GLY A 103 -11.25 -17.51 21.64
C GLY A 103 -11.36 -17.54 20.11
N MET A 104 -10.41 -16.94 19.36
CA MET A 104 -10.41 -16.95 17.89
C MET A 104 -10.42 -18.37 17.31
N ALA A 105 -9.61 -19.28 17.87
CA ALA A 105 -9.55 -20.68 17.45
C ALA A 105 -10.88 -21.44 17.66
N THR A 106 -11.73 -20.97 18.58
CA THR A 106 -13.03 -21.59 18.90
C THR A 106 -14.20 -20.93 18.17
N PHE A 107 -13.95 -19.79 17.51
CA PHE A 107 -14.97 -19.09 16.75
C PHE A 107 -15.33 -19.90 15.49
N ARG A 108 -16.61 -20.19 15.32
CA ARG A 108 -17.12 -21.03 14.22
C ARG A 108 -17.48 -20.25 12.96
N GLY A 109 -17.40 -18.92 13.00
CA GLY A 109 -17.66 -18.05 11.86
C GLY A 109 -16.38 -17.76 11.07
N PRO A 110 -16.51 -17.17 9.88
CA PRO A 110 -15.36 -16.75 9.10
C PRO A 110 -14.62 -15.59 9.79
N VAL A 111 -13.28 -15.67 9.81
CA VAL A 111 -12.39 -14.56 10.18
C VAL A 111 -11.73 -14.08 8.89
N VAL A 112 -11.89 -12.79 8.58
CA VAL A 112 -11.38 -12.18 7.35
C VAL A 112 -10.55 -10.97 7.74
N HIS A 113 -9.29 -10.94 7.31
CA HIS A 113 -8.44 -9.77 7.46
C HIS A 113 -8.73 -8.74 6.37
N MET A 114 -8.45 -7.47 6.67
CA MET A 114 -8.75 -6.33 5.79
C MET A 114 -8.04 -6.43 4.42
N SER A 115 -6.85 -7.03 4.36
CA SER A 115 -6.09 -7.30 3.12
C SER A 115 -6.87 -8.14 2.09
N SER A 116 -7.83 -8.95 2.58
CA SER A 116 -8.63 -9.89 1.81
C SER A 116 -10.07 -9.41 1.62
N TYR A 117 -10.46 -8.32 2.28
CA TYR A 117 -11.79 -7.72 2.14
C TYR A 117 -11.96 -7.02 0.78
N LYS A 118 -13.12 -7.21 0.14
CA LYS A 118 -13.45 -6.60 -1.17
C LYS A 118 -14.75 -5.82 -1.19
N SER A 119 -15.84 -6.43 -0.75
CA SER A 119 -17.16 -5.79 -0.70
C SER A 119 -17.97 -6.28 0.50
N GLY A 120 -19.06 -5.58 0.81
CA GLY A 120 -19.96 -5.93 1.92
C GLY A 120 -20.93 -7.06 1.59
N ASP A 121 -21.00 -7.52 0.33
CA ASP A 121 -22.06 -8.42 -0.15
C ASP A 121 -22.08 -9.76 0.58
N GLU A 122 -20.90 -10.31 0.86
CA GLU A 122 -20.74 -11.59 1.56
C GLU A 122 -21.21 -11.56 3.03
N PHE A 123 -21.38 -10.36 3.58
CA PHE A 123 -21.79 -10.13 4.97
C PHE A 123 -23.26 -9.71 5.10
N LYS A 124 -24.00 -9.66 4.00
CA LYS A 124 -25.39 -9.20 4.00
C LYS A 124 -26.26 -10.04 4.94
N GLY A 125 -26.97 -9.37 5.85
CA GLY A 125 -27.83 -10.03 6.85
C GLY A 125 -27.10 -10.84 7.93
N LYS A 126 -25.76 -10.82 7.98
CA LYS A 126 -24.97 -11.46 9.04
C LYS A 126 -24.71 -10.49 10.20
N ARG A 127 -24.37 -11.05 11.37
CA ARG A 127 -23.79 -10.29 12.47
C ARG A 127 -22.28 -10.27 12.28
N VAL A 128 -21.71 -9.07 12.19
CA VAL A 128 -20.28 -8.86 11.93
C VAL A 128 -19.66 -8.13 13.11
N LEU A 129 -18.49 -8.60 13.56
CA LEU A 129 -17.60 -7.91 14.49
C LEU A 129 -16.38 -7.43 13.70
N ILE A 130 -16.03 -6.16 13.86
CA ILE A 130 -14.83 -5.56 13.26
C ILE A 130 -13.84 -5.28 14.39
N VAL A 131 -12.57 -5.65 14.21
CA VAL A 131 -11.49 -5.48 15.20
C VAL A 131 -10.44 -4.52 14.63
N GLY A 132 -10.09 -3.49 15.41
CA GLY A 132 -9.12 -2.42 15.05
C GLY A 132 -9.76 -1.02 14.97
N CYS A 133 -8.94 0.04 14.83
CA CYS A 133 -9.41 1.43 14.63
C CYS A 133 -8.66 2.22 13.54
N GLY A 134 -7.93 1.55 12.65
CA GLY A 134 -7.22 2.19 11.54
C GLY A 134 -8.14 2.76 10.45
N ASN A 135 -7.60 3.68 9.63
CA ASN A 135 -8.30 4.32 8.51
C ASN A 135 -8.91 3.36 7.48
N ALA A 136 -8.41 2.11 7.45
CA ALA A 136 -8.96 1.06 6.61
C ALA A 136 -10.38 0.65 7.02
N ILE A 137 -10.83 0.96 8.25
CA ILE A 137 -12.15 0.61 8.80
C ILE A 137 -13.27 1.58 8.35
N VAL A 138 -12.96 2.57 7.51
CA VAL A 138 -13.98 3.43 6.86
C VAL A 138 -14.90 2.64 5.91
N VAL A 139 -14.71 1.32 5.79
CA VAL A 139 -15.73 0.36 5.35
C VAL A 139 -17.03 0.38 6.18
N ARG A 140 -17.06 1.05 7.34
CA ARG A 140 -18.26 1.19 8.18
C ARG A 140 -19.47 1.70 7.38
N ASP A 141 -19.29 2.63 6.44
CA ASP A 141 -20.40 3.14 5.61
C ASP A 141 -20.90 2.10 4.59
N THR A 142 -20.01 1.24 4.09
CA THR A 142 -20.34 0.17 3.13
C THR A 142 -20.96 -1.06 3.81
N ILE A 143 -20.49 -1.46 4.99
CA ILE A 143 -21.02 -2.63 5.72
C ILE A 143 -22.35 -2.27 6.41
N SER A 144 -22.50 -1.05 6.94
CA SER A 144 -23.72 -0.63 7.63
C SER A 144 -24.95 -0.51 6.72
N SER A 145 -24.75 -0.41 5.39
CA SER A 145 -25.86 -0.46 4.43
C SER A 145 -26.34 -1.90 4.13
N HIS A 146 -25.57 -2.93 4.50
CA HIS A 146 -25.83 -4.32 4.09
C HIS A 146 -25.97 -5.32 5.26
N ALA A 147 -25.46 -5.04 6.46
CA ALA A 147 -25.44 -5.99 7.60
C ALA A 147 -26.08 -5.45 8.88
N HIS A 148 -26.65 -6.33 9.70
CA HIS A 148 -27.06 -6.01 11.07
C HIS A 148 -25.82 -6.03 11.97
N ILE A 149 -25.15 -4.87 12.07
CA ILE A 149 -23.97 -4.69 12.91
C ILE A 149 -24.42 -4.74 14.38
N SER A 150 -23.97 -5.77 15.11
CA SER A 150 -24.20 -5.88 16.54
C SER A 150 -23.08 -5.09 17.24
N THR A 151 -23.44 -3.91 17.76
CA THR A 151 -22.51 -2.95 18.36
C THR A 151 -21.95 -3.48 19.67
N ASN A 152 -20.74 -4.05 19.64
CA ASN A 152 -19.83 -4.08 20.77
C ASN A 152 -18.43 -3.80 20.21
N ILE A 153 -18.09 -2.51 20.17
CA ILE A 153 -16.82 -1.98 19.70
C ILE A 153 -15.84 -2.10 20.86
N PHE A 154 -14.92 -3.05 20.80
CA PHE A 154 -13.77 -3.10 21.69
C PHE A 154 -12.52 -2.78 20.87
N LEU A 155 -11.89 -1.66 21.24
CA LEU A 155 -10.78 -1.04 20.54
C LEU A 155 -9.46 -1.71 20.94
N CYS A 156 -8.62 -2.03 19.96
CA CYS A 156 -7.19 -2.12 20.16
C CYS A 156 -6.48 -1.71 18.86
N ASP A 157 -5.78 -0.59 18.89
CA ASP A 157 -4.75 -0.25 17.91
C ASP A 157 -3.56 -1.17 18.17
N LEU A 158 -3.24 -2.05 17.23
CA LEU A 158 -1.94 -2.71 17.15
C LEU A 158 -1.19 -2.13 15.95
N ILE A 159 -0.87 -0.84 16.04
CA ILE A 159 0.26 -0.25 15.34
C ILE A 159 1.17 0.32 16.41
N THR A 160 2.04 -0.52 16.95
CA THR A 160 3.37 -0.16 17.49
C THR A 160 4.04 -1.44 18.01
N THR A 161 4.92 -2.03 17.20
CA THR A 161 6.32 -2.35 17.54
C THR A 161 7.03 -2.87 16.31
#